data_AF-A0A6A2YZI9-F1
#
_entry.id   AF-A0A6A2YZI9-F1
#
_cell.length_a   1.000
_cell.length_b   1.000
_cell.length_c   1.000
_cell.angle_alpha   90.00
_cell.angle_beta   90.00
_cell.angle_gamma   90.00
#
_symmetry.space_group_name_H-M   'P 1'
#
loop_
_entity.id
_entity.type
_entity.pdbx_description
1 polymer ?
#
loop_
_entity_poly.entity_id
_entity_poly.type
_entity_poly.pdbx_seq_one_letter_code
_entity_poly.pdbx_strand_id
1 'polypeptide(L)'
;MGVWSSGGGEVKWSFVDSKKRRLTHPYPANPPPQQQQLYQPFRPPPSPLPPKFRSLDIPGRLEVLANRLGLWFEYAPLIPSLYREGFTPPSIEEITGVSGVEQNRLIVGSQVRDSLVQSNTDEELMSFFDTGGAELLYEIRLLSASQRAEAVRYIVENRLDAKGAQDLARAIKDFPRRQMDKGWSRFDYGLPGDCLSFMYYRQSREHRNPSEERTAALNQALELAVSESARNEVLRELEGGKDETEEKGDDLGAPVRVPVVTMHSGEVAEASSVVFLPVCKAEEGVELILEAPFECRSGGDFGVVEAEKEWKRWVVLPGWEPLARLKEGGIAVVFNDASVIPWKANRWYMEEAIIVVTDRSRKEVELDGAFYLAMVDGALKVDRESELKEMGVKECIGTVILVVRPPKYGTSDQLSDEDWE
;
A
#
# COMPACT_ATOMS: atom_id res chain seq x y z
N MET A 1 -23.35 -49.81 35.01
CA MET A 1 -24.70 -49.33 35.42
C MET A 1 -25.06 -48.21 34.46
N GLY A 2 -25.70 -48.50 33.33
CA GLY A 2 -27.17 -48.44 33.16
C GLY A 2 -27.51 -47.06 32.56
N VAL A 3 -28.31 -46.84 31.53
CA VAL A 3 -29.34 -47.64 30.86
C VAL A 3 -29.51 -47.05 29.44
N TRP A 4 -29.72 -47.92 28.44
CA TRP A 4 -30.25 -47.56 27.12
C TRP A 4 -31.77 -47.38 27.21
N SER A 5 -32.30 -46.37 26.52
CA SER A 5 -33.72 -46.38 26.12
C SER A 5 -33.89 -45.86 24.70
N SER A 6 -34.55 -46.67 23.90
CA SER A 6 -34.95 -46.49 22.51
C SER A 6 -36.22 -45.64 22.39
N GLY A 7 -36.34 -44.91 21.29
CA GLY A 7 -37.57 -44.26 20.87
C GLY A 7 -37.56 -44.07 19.35
N GLY A 8 -38.33 -44.89 18.64
CA GLY A 8 -38.43 -44.88 17.18
C GLY A 8 -39.29 -43.74 16.62
N GLY A 9 -38.95 -43.33 15.40
CA GLY A 9 -39.72 -42.40 14.58
C GLY A 9 -39.37 -42.60 13.11
N GLU A 10 -40.24 -43.33 12.43
CA GLU A 10 -40.21 -43.69 11.01
C GLU A 10 -40.33 -42.43 10.12
N VAL A 11 -39.43 -42.22 9.15
CA VAL A 11 -39.60 -41.18 8.13
C VAL A 11 -39.52 -41.81 6.73
N LYS A 12 -40.66 -41.76 6.04
CA LYS A 12 -40.89 -42.19 4.66
C LYS A 12 -39.99 -41.44 3.68
N TRP A 13 -39.35 -42.18 2.79
CA TRP A 13 -38.73 -41.66 1.57
C TRP A 13 -39.78 -41.59 0.45
N SER A 14 -40.03 -40.38 -0.07
CA SER A 14 -40.78 -40.17 -1.31
C SER A 14 -39.86 -39.57 -2.37
N PHE A 15 -39.69 -40.32 -3.46
CA PHE A 15 -38.92 -39.98 -4.65
C PHE A 15 -39.78 -39.13 -5.59
N VAL A 16 -39.35 -37.92 -5.97
CA VAL A 16 -39.85 -37.23 -7.19
C VAL A 16 -38.72 -36.47 -7.87
N ASP A 17 -38.28 -37.09 -8.96
CA ASP A 17 -38.03 -36.57 -10.31
C ASP A 17 -37.02 -35.44 -10.60
N SER A 18 -36.06 -35.81 -11.45
CA SER A 18 -34.96 -35.02 -11.98
C SER A 18 -35.43 -34.14 -13.13
N LYS A 19 -35.42 -32.81 -12.92
CA LYS A 19 -35.38 -31.84 -14.02
C LYS A 19 -34.12 -30.97 -13.95
N LYS A 20 -33.28 -31.17 -14.97
CA LYS A 20 -32.18 -30.32 -15.43
C LYS A 20 -32.29 -28.86 -14.96
N ARG A 21 -31.37 -28.42 -14.09
CA ARG A 21 -31.05 -27.00 -13.93
C ARG A 21 -29.60 -26.78 -14.38
N ARG A 22 -29.47 -26.05 -15.49
CA ARG A 22 -28.21 -25.50 -15.99
C ARG A 22 -27.67 -24.53 -14.92
N LEU A 23 -26.44 -24.75 -14.48
CA LEU A 23 -25.68 -23.77 -13.69
C LEU A 23 -25.21 -22.67 -14.65
N THR A 24 -25.89 -21.53 -14.64
CA THR A 24 -25.37 -20.28 -15.22
C THR A 24 -24.64 -19.54 -14.11
N HIS A 25 -23.31 -19.51 -14.17
CA HIS A 25 -22.50 -18.58 -13.39
C HIS A 25 -22.70 -17.15 -13.96
N PRO A 26 -23.06 -16.15 -13.15
CA PRO A 26 -22.98 -14.77 -13.59
C PRO A 26 -21.51 -14.33 -13.50
N TYR A 27 -20.87 -14.17 -14.66
CA TYR A 27 -19.69 -13.31 -14.77
C TYR A 27 -20.09 -11.89 -14.34
N PRO A 28 -19.28 -11.17 -13.53
CA PRO A 28 -19.51 -9.76 -13.31
C PRO A 28 -19.34 -9.03 -14.65
N ALA A 29 -20.37 -8.28 -15.05
CA ALA A 29 -20.30 -7.43 -16.23
C ALA A 29 -19.19 -6.40 -16.05
N ASN A 30 -18.37 -6.20 -17.10
CA ASN A 30 -17.43 -5.10 -17.17
C ASN A 30 -18.16 -3.77 -16.87
N PRO A 31 -17.61 -2.90 -16.00
CA PRO A 31 -18.19 -1.59 -15.79
C PRO A 31 -18.18 -0.81 -17.11
N PRO A 32 -19.22 0.00 -17.39
CA PRO A 32 -19.24 0.84 -18.57
C PRO A 32 -18.03 1.80 -18.52
N PRO A 33 -17.48 2.20 -19.68
CA PRO A 33 -16.37 3.14 -19.72
C PRO A 33 -16.76 4.39 -18.96
N GLN A 34 -15.98 4.71 -17.91
CA GLN A 34 -16.11 5.95 -17.15
C GLN A 34 -16.01 7.10 -18.14
N GLN A 35 -17.15 7.71 -18.46
CA GLN A 35 -17.16 9.08 -18.93
C GLN A 35 -16.40 9.87 -17.88
N GLN A 36 -15.30 10.50 -18.28
CA GLN A 36 -14.54 11.42 -17.45
C GLN A 36 -15.54 12.34 -16.76
N GLN A 37 -15.74 12.13 -15.46
CA GLN A 37 -16.67 12.93 -14.68
C GLN A 37 -16.08 14.34 -14.65
N LEU A 38 -16.62 15.20 -15.51
CA LEU A 38 -16.43 16.64 -15.42
C LEU A 38 -16.66 17.05 -13.97
N TYR A 39 -15.73 17.87 -13.44
CA TYR A 39 -15.74 18.37 -12.07
C TYR A 39 -17.16 18.75 -11.64
N GLN A 40 -17.73 17.98 -10.71
CA GLN A 40 -18.99 18.34 -10.07
C GLN A 40 -18.69 19.34 -8.96
N PRO A 41 -19.23 20.57 -9.01
CA PRO A 41 -19.10 21.51 -7.91
C PRO A 41 -19.66 20.88 -6.63
N PHE A 42 -18.92 20.98 -5.53
CA PHE A 42 -19.35 20.49 -4.22
C PHE A 42 -20.74 21.06 -3.86
N ARG A 43 -21.72 20.18 -3.63
CA ARG A 43 -23.09 20.54 -3.22
C ARG A 43 -23.29 20.14 -1.74
N PRO A 44 -23.06 21.05 -0.79
CA PRO A 44 -23.26 20.73 0.62
C PRO A 44 -24.75 20.53 0.98
N PRO A 45 -25.03 19.87 2.12
CA PRO A 45 -26.39 19.77 2.66
C PRO A 45 -26.96 21.17 2.94
N PRO A 46 -28.30 21.35 2.84
CA PRO A 46 -28.91 22.68 2.93
C PRO A 46 -28.83 23.23 4.35
N SER A 47 -28.07 24.31 4.55
CA SER A 47 -28.25 25.20 5.72
C SER A 47 -29.51 26.04 5.50
N PRO A 48 -30.38 26.20 6.52
CA PRO A 48 -31.57 27.04 6.40
C PRO A 48 -31.15 28.49 6.15
N LEU A 49 -31.76 29.13 5.15
CA LEU A 49 -31.53 30.57 4.92
C LEU A 49 -31.96 31.37 6.15
N PRO A 50 -31.20 32.41 6.56
CA PRO A 50 -31.64 33.34 7.59
C PRO A 50 -33.01 33.92 7.25
N PRO A 51 -33.93 34.11 8.23
CA PRO A 51 -35.30 34.59 7.98
C PRO A 51 -35.35 35.84 7.11
N LYS A 52 -34.41 36.77 7.30
CA LYS A 52 -34.30 38.02 6.55
C LYS A 52 -34.03 37.88 5.05
N PHE A 53 -33.50 36.74 4.61
CA PHE A 53 -33.20 36.48 3.19
C PHE A 53 -34.12 35.46 2.53
N ARG A 54 -35.01 34.81 3.28
CA ARG A 54 -35.90 33.75 2.75
C ARG A 54 -36.89 34.27 1.71
N SER A 55 -37.38 35.50 1.87
CA SER A 55 -38.36 36.12 0.98
C SER A 55 -37.75 36.79 -0.26
N LEU A 56 -36.42 36.84 -0.36
CA LEU A 56 -35.74 37.45 -1.51
C LEU A 56 -35.82 36.54 -2.74
N ASP A 57 -36.10 37.15 -3.88
CA ASP A 57 -36.02 36.56 -5.21
C ASP A 57 -34.55 36.44 -5.67
N ILE A 58 -34.32 35.82 -6.83
CA ILE A 58 -32.95 35.57 -7.35
C ILE A 58 -32.15 36.88 -7.49
N PRO A 59 -32.67 37.95 -8.13
CA PRO A 59 -31.98 39.24 -8.18
C PRO A 59 -31.63 39.80 -6.81
N GLY A 60 -32.56 39.80 -5.85
CA GLY A 60 -32.29 40.30 -4.51
C GLY A 60 -31.21 39.51 -3.76
N ARG A 61 -31.12 38.19 -3.96
CA ARG A 61 -30.04 37.37 -3.38
C ARG A 61 -28.68 37.70 -3.99
N LEU A 62 -28.63 37.93 -5.30
CA LEU A 62 -27.40 38.34 -6.00
C LEU A 62 -26.95 39.73 -5.56
N GLU A 63 -27.89 40.66 -5.37
CA GLU A 63 -27.60 42.02 -4.86
C GLU A 63 -27.02 42.00 -3.45
N VAL A 64 -27.56 41.15 -2.56
CA VAL A 64 -27.01 40.96 -1.21
C VAL A 64 -25.57 40.44 -1.25
N LEU A 65 -25.27 39.49 -2.13
CA LEU A 65 -23.91 38.96 -2.30
C LEU A 65 -22.96 40.00 -2.91
N ALA A 66 -23.39 40.70 -3.96
CA ALA A 66 -22.58 41.71 -4.66
C ALA A 66 -22.19 42.87 -3.74
N ASN A 67 -23.11 43.32 -2.90
CA ASN A 67 -22.90 44.42 -1.97
C ASN A 67 -22.46 43.96 -0.57
N ARG A 68 -22.27 42.64 -0.35
CA ARG A 68 -21.88 42.03 0.94
C ARG A 68 -22.78 42.51 2.10
N LEU A 69 -24.10 42.52 1.89
CA LEU A 69 -25.07 43.09 2.83
C LEU A 69 -25.34 42.12 3.99
N GLY A 70 -24.68 42.35 5.12
CA GLY A 70 -24.82 41.57 6.36
C GLY A 70 -23.49 40.92 6.77
N LEU A 71 -23.54 40.07 7.81
CA LEU A 71 -22.36 39.32 8.23
C LEU A 71 -22.09 38.19 7.24
N TRP A 72 -20.82 37.80 7.11
CA TRP A 72 -20.40 36.87 6.08
C TRP A 72 -21.08 35.51 6.17
N PHE A 73 -21.33 35.03 7.38
CA PHE A 73 -22.02 33.77 7.64
C PHE A 73 -23.54 33.87 7.40
N GLU A 74 -24.10 35.07 7.31
CA GLU A 74 -25.53 35.27 7.03
C GLU A 74 -25.81 35.23 5.52
N TYR A 75 -24.94 35.83 4.71
CA TYR A 75 -25.08 35.79 3.25
C TYR A 75 -24.45 34.54 2.62
N ALA A 76 -23.51 33.85 3.30
CA ALA A 76 -22.89 32.62 2.79
C ALA A 76 -23.91 31.52 2.37
N PRO A 77 -25.01 31.25 3.11
CA PRO A 77 -26.04 30.31 2.70
C PRO A 77 -26.80 30.67 1.41
N LEU A 78 -26.70 31.92 0.92
CA LEU A 78 -27.29 32.32 -0.36
C LEU A 78 -26.56 31.67 -1.54
N ILE A 79 -25.26 31.45 -1.43
CA ILE A 79 -24.43 30.85 -2.49
C ILE A 79 -24.90 29.42 -2.83
N PRO A 80 -25.01 28.46 -1.88
CA PRO A 80 -25.54 27.13 -2.18
C PRO A 80 -27.03 27.16 -2.52
N SER A 81 -27.77 28.21 -2.12
CA SER A 81 -29.13 28.41 -2.63
C SER A 81 -29.14 28.75 -4.11
N LEU A 82 -28.26 29.65 -4.58
CA LEU A 82 -28.13 30.00 -5.99
C LEU A 82 -27.62 28.82 -6.83
N TYR A 83 -26.73 27.98 -6.29
CA TYR A 83 -26.30 26.73 -6.96
C TYR A 83 -27.46 25.76 -7.21
N ARG A 84 -28.50 25.78 -6.36
CA ARG A 84 -29.71 24.96 -6.56
C ARG A 84 -30.63 25.56 -7.63
N GLU A 85 -30.63 26.88 -7.80
CA GLU A 85 -31.32 27.58 -8.88
C GLU A 85 -30.59 27.51 -10.23
N GLY A 86 -29.44 26.82 -10.29
CA GLY A 86 -28.70 26.57 -11.53
C GLY A 86 -27.49 27.48 -11.78
N PHE A 87 -27.17 28.39 -10.86
CA PHE A 87 -25.97 29.21 -10.97
C PHE A 87 -24.71 28.36 -10.73
N THR A 88 -23.66 28.64 -11.49
CA THR A 88 -22.32 28.06 -11.31
C THR A 88 -21.40 29.05 -10.59
N PRO A 89 -20.32 28.59 -9.92
CA PRO A 89 -19.39 29.51 -9.26
C PRO A 89 -18.86 30.64 -10.18
N PRO A 90 -18.48 30.38 -11.45
CA PRO A 90 -18.08 31.45 -12.37
C PRO A 90 -19.20 32.46 -12.66
N SER A 91 -20.45 32.00 -12.83
CA SER A 91 -21.58 32.92 -13.07
C SER A 91 -21.89 33.83 -11.88
N ILE A 92 -21.73 33.32 -10.65
CA ILE A 92 -21.89 34.13 -9.43
C ILE A 92 -20.74 35.14 -9.32
N GLU A 93 -19.51 34.71 -9.63
CA GLU A 93 -18.34 35.59 -9.63
C GLU A 93 -18.49 36.74 -10.64
N GLU A 94 -18.98 36.46 -11.84
CA GLU A 94 -19.23 37.48 -12.87
C GLU A 94 -20.27 38.54 -12.42
N ILE A 95 -21.31 38.11 -11.71
CA ILE A 95 -22.40 39.01 -11.27
C ILE A 95 -22.05 39.75 -9.98
N THR A 96 -21.38 39.09 -9.04
CA THR A 96 -21.21 39.58 -7.65
C THR A 96 -19.78 39.98 -7.30
N GLY A 97 -18.80 39.60 -8.13
CA GLY A 97 -17.37 39.77 -7.84
C GLY A 97 -16.81 38.82 -6.77
N VAL A 98 -17.62 37.91 -6.20
CA VAL A 98 -17.17 36.94 -5.19
C VAL A 98 -16.53 35.75 -5.90
N SER A 99 -15.22 35.60 -5.77
CA SER A 99 -14.47 34.55 -6.47
C SER A 99 -14.93 33.14 -6.11
N GLY A 100 -14.79 32.17 -7.00
CA GLY A 100 -15.12 30.77 -6.70
C GLY A 100 -14.39 30.21 -5.44
N VAL A 101 -13.17 30.70 -5.17
CA VAL A 101 -12.40 30.34 -3.97
C VAL A 101 -13.03 30.96 -2.72
N GLU A 102 -13.40 32.24 -2.78
CA GLU A 102 -14.08 32.94 -1.68
C GLU A 102 -15.46 32.34 -1.41
N GLN A 103 -16.21 31.97 -2.47
CA GLN A 103 -17.49 31.27 -2.35
C GLN A 103 -17.36 29.98 -1.53
N ASN A 104 -16.41 29.12 -1.90
CA ASN A 104 -16.17 27.86 -1.17
C ASN A 104 -15.76 28.11 0.29
N ARG A 105 -14.90 29.12 0.53
CA ARG A 105 -14.47 29.50 1.89
C ARG A 105 -15.65 29.94 2.75
N LEU A 106 -16.50 30.84 2.23
CA LEU A 106 -17.69 31.34 2.90
C LEU A 106 -18.68 30.20 3.22
N ILE A 107 -18.93 29.33 2.25
CA ILE A 107 -19.82 28.17 2.41
C ILE A 107 -19.34 27.27 3.54
N VAL A 108 -18.11 26.78 3.44
CA VAL A 108 -17.57 25.81 4.39
C VAL A 108 -17.34 26.45 5.76
N GLY A 109 -16.83 27.68 5.80
CA GLY A 109 -16.68 28.44 7.03
C GLY A 109 -18.02 28.63 7.75
N SER A 110 -19.11 28.90 7.02
CA SER A 110 -20.44 29.07 7.62
C SER A 110 -20.96 27.77 8.22
N GLN A 111 -20.68 26.62 7.60
CA GLN A 111 -21.04 25.31 8.14
C GLN A 111 -20.24 24.94 9.39
N VAL A 112 -18.96 25.32 9.43
CA VAL A 112 -18.14 25.18 10.63
C VAL A 112 -18.70 26.05 11.74
N ARG A 113 -19.09 27.30 11.44
CA ARG A 113 -19.77 28.19 12.39
C ARG A 113 -21.08 27.59 12.90
N ASP A 114 -21.92 27.05 12.02
CA ASP A 114 -23.17 26.37 12.39
C ASP A 114 -22.91 25.19 13.34
N SER A 115 -21.85 24.42 13.08
CA SER A 115 -21.43 23.30 13.94
C SER A 115 -20.99 23.76 15.34
N LEU A 116 -20.40 24.96 15.47
CA LEU A 116 -20.02 25.54 16.77
C LEU A 116 -21.25 26.03 17.53
N VAL A 117 -22.19 26.69 16.84
CA VAL A 117 -23.48 27.09 17.44
C VAL A 117 -24.24 25.87 17.95
N GLN A 118 -24.29 24.78 17.18
CA GLN A 118 -24.93 23.52 17.60
C GLN A 118 -24.22 22.86 18.78
N SER A 119 -22.93 23.11 18.97
CA SER A 119 -22.12 22.59 20.07
C SER A 119 -22.15 23.50 21.31
N ASN A 120 -22.97 24.56 21.30
CA ASN A 120 -23.09 25.54 22.38
C ASN A 120 -21.74 26.17 22.79
N THR A 121 -20.91 26.48 21.79
CA THR A 121 -19.66 27.23 21.98
C THR A 121 -19.97 28.66 22.44
N ASP A 122 -19.13 29.20 23.31
CA ASP A 122 -19.28 30.52 23.93
C ASP A 122 -19.52 31.66 22.91
N GLU A 123 -20.49 32.52 23.19
CA GLU A 123 -20.92 33.60 22.30
C GLU A 123 -19.83 34.65 22.11
N GLU A 124 -19.01 34.91 23.14
CA GLU A 124 -17.90 35.86 23.06
C GLU A 124 -16.81 35.34 22.10
N LEU A 125 -16.44 34.06 22.20
CA LEU A 125 -15.57 33.40 21.22
C LEU A 125 -16.14 33.43 19.79
N MET A 126 -17.45 33.25 19.64
CA MET A 126 -18.08 33.27 18.31
C MET A 126 -18.06 34.66 17.67
N SER A 127 -18.22 35.72 18.49
CA SER A 127 -18.20 37.11 18.03
C SER A 127 -16.88 37.52 17.39
N PHE A 128 -15.77 36.87 17.78
CA PHE A 128 -14.45 37.08 17.19
C PHE A 128 -14.46 36.83 15.66
N PHE A 129 -15.23 35.84 15.21
CA PHE A 129 -15.30 35.48 13.78
C PHE A 129 -16.31 36.31 12.99
N ASP A 130 -17.06 37.21 13.62
CA ASP A 130 -18.12 37.96 12.92
C ASP A 130 -17.53 38.95 11.91
N THR A 131 -16.38 39.55 12.23
CA THR A 131 -15.68 40.54 11.37
C THR A 131 -14.39 39.95 10.80
N GLY A 132 -14.53 38.99 9.88
CA GLY A 132 -13.38 38.32 9.24
C GLY A 132 -12.88 37.14 10.05
N GLY A 133 -13.39 35.96 9.72
CA GLY A 133 -12.99 34.70 10.32
C GLY A 133 -13.32 33.47 9.47
N ALA A 134 -13.85 33.69 8.27
CA ALA A 134 -14.24 32.61 7.36
C ALA A 134 -13.03 31.76 6.97
N GLU A 135 -11.87 32.39 6.76
CA GLU A 135 -10.58 31.77 6.49
C GLU A 135 -10.09 30.92 7.67
N LEU A 136 -10.19 31.39 8.91
CA LEU A 136 -9.79 30.63 10.09
C LEU A 136 -10.69 29.40 10.28
N LEU A 137 -12.00 29.60 10.19
CA LEU A 137 -12.98 28.50 10.32
C LEU A 137 -12.88 27.50 9.16
N TYR A 138 -12.49 27.95 7.97
CA TYR A 138 -12.27 27.08 6.82
C TYR A 138 -11.13 26.07 7.04
N GLU A 139 -10.06 26.47 7.74
CA GLU A 139 -8.91 25.58 7.95
C GLU A 139 -9.22 24.42 8.91
N ILE A 140 -10.11 24.63 9.88
CA ILE A 140 -10.54 23.60 10.83
C ILE A 140 -11.71 22.72 10.33
N ARG A 141 -12.09 22.82 9.05
CA ARG A 141 -13.24 22.10 8.46
C ARG A 141 -13.19 20.57 8.61
N LEU A 142 -11.99 19.98 8.69
CA LEU A 142 -11.79 18.52 8.78
C LEU A 142 -11.93 17.98 10.20
N LEU A 143 -12.02 18.86 11.19
CA LEU A 143 -12.19 18.49 12.59
C LEU A 143 -13.66 18.13 12.88
N SER A 144 -13.87 17.31 13.92
CA SER A 144 -15.21 17.02 14.46
C SER A 144 -15.78 18.21 15.24
N ALA A 145 -17.07 18.20 15.56
CA ALA A 145 -17.74 19.30 16.27
C ALA A 145 -17.09 19.63 17.63
N SER A 146 -16.75 18.62 18.43
CA SER A 146 -16.05 18.82 19.71
C SER A 146 -14.64 19.38 19.53
N GLN A 147 -13.90 18.89 18.55
CA GLN A 147 -12.56 19.39 18.23
C GLN A 147 -12.58 20.83 17.71
N ARG A 148 -13.60 21.21 16.93
CA ARG A 148 -13.76 22.58 16.44
C ARG A 148 -13.96 23.56 17.61
N ALA A 149 -14.74 23.18 18.62
CA ALA A 149 -14.98 24.04 19.79
C ALA A 149 -13.68 24.34 20.56
N GLU A 150 -12.87 23.31 20.84
CA GLU A 150 -11.57 23.50 21.51
C GLU A 150 -10.54 24.19 20.60
N ALA A 151 -10.51 23.86 19.30
CA ALA A 151 -9.60 24.50 18.34
C ALA A 151 -9.90 26.00 18.19
N VAL A 152 -11.17 26.41 18.15
CA VAL A 152 -11.56 27.81 18.09
C VAL A 152 -11.13 28.57 19.33
N ARG A 153 -11.35 28.00 20.53
CA ARG A 153 -10.87 28.60 21.77
C ARG A 153 -9.36 28.87 21.69
N TYR A 154 -8.59 27.86 21.28
CA TYR A 154 -7.14 27.98 21.15
C TYR A 154 -6.71 29.02 20.09
N ILE A 155 -7.40 29.07 18.94
CA ILE A 155 -7.14 30.05 17.87
C ILE A 155 -7.33 31.48 18.37
N VAL A 156 -8.41 31.75 19.12
CA VAL A 156 -8.72 33.09 19.63
C VAL A 156 -7.74 33.49 20.73
N GLU A 157 -7.49 32.61 21.70
CA GLU A 157 -6.57 32.87 22.83
C GLU A 157 -5.14 33.16 22.36
N ASN A 158 -4.66 32.42 21.35
CA ASN A 158 -3.30 32.56 20.81
C ASN A 158 -3.21 33.43 19.56
N ARG A 159 -4.33 34.02 19.12
CA ARG A 159 -4.43 34.88 17.93
C ARG A 159 -3.79 34.27 16.68
N LEU A 160 -4.10 33.01 16.41
CA LEU A 160 -3.54 32.31 15.26
C LEU A 160 -4.06 32.90 13.94
N ASP A 161 -3.18 33.01 12.95
CA ASP A 161 -3.54 33.33 11.58
C ASP A 161 -4.05 32.08 10.84
N ALA A 162 -4.41 32.23 9.56
CA ALA A 162 -4.89 31.11 8.75
C ALA A 162 -3.86 29.97 8.66
N LYS A 163 -2.56 30.30 8.62
CA LYS A 163 -1.52 29.28 8.57
C LYS A 163 -1.42 28.50 9.88
N GLY A 164 -1.42 29.20 11.02
CA GLY A 164 -1.46 28.59 12.34
C GLY A 164 -2.71 27.75 12.57
N ALA A 165 -3.88 28.21 12.13
CA ALA A 165 -5.13 27.44 12.21
C ALA A 165 -5.07 26.16 11.36
N GLN A 166 -4.45 26.21 10.18
CA GLN A 166 -4.21 25.04 9.34
C GLN A 166 -3.27 24.03 10.01
N ASP A 167 -2.15 24.50 10.57
CA ASP A 167 -1.18 23.65 11.23
C ASP A 167 -1.78 23.02 12.50
N LEU A 168 -2.58 23.77 13.26
CA LEU A 168 -3.36 23.27 14.39
C LEU A 168 -4.34 22.16 13.96
N ALA A 169 -5.13 22.40 12.91
CA ALA A 169 -6.08 21.41 12.40
C ALA A 169 -5.36 20.13 11.93
N ARG A 170 -4.21 20.27 11.27
CA ARG A 170 -3.37 19.15 10.84
C ARG A 170 -2.84 18.38 12.04
N ALA A 171 -2.32 19.08 13.06
CA ALA A 171 -1.78 18.48 14.26
C ALA A 171 -2.83 17.65 15.02
N ILE A 172 -4.02 18.23 15.27
CA ILE A 172 -5.14 17.52 15.92
C ILE A 172 -5.56 16.28 15.10
N LYS A 173 -5.56 16.37 13.77
CA LYS A 173 -5.99 15.24 12.94
C LYS A 173 -4.94 14.12 12.84
N ASP A 174 -3.67 14.48 12.87
CA ASP A 174 -2.56 13.53 12.77
C ASP A 174 -2.28 12.83 14.10
N PHE A 175 -2.49 13.50 15.23
CA PHE A 175 -2.14 13.02 16.58
C PHE A 175 -2.55 11.56 16.87
N PRO A 176 -3.80 11.10 16.63
CA PRO A 176 -4.20 9.73 16.95
C PRO A 176 -3.49 8.66 16.11
N ARG A 177 -2.89 9.03 14.96
CA ARG A 177 -2.18 8.10 14.08
C ARG A 177 -0.72 7.88 14.49
N ARG A 178 -0.23 8.62 15.49
CA ARG A 178 1.17 8.64 15.93
C ARG A 178 1.40 7.95 17.26
N GLN A 179 0.52 7.01 17.65
CA GLN A 179 0.58 6.32 18.95
C GLN A 179 1.92 5.61 19.21
N MET A 180 2.62 5.18 18.15
CA MET A 180 3.88 4.46 18.24
C MET A 180 5.11 5.38 18.34
N ASP A 181 4.92 6.68 18.17
CA ASP A 181 6.01 7.65 18.24
C ASP A 181 6.46 7.87 19.69
N LYS A 182 7.77 8.06 19.87
CA LYS A 182 8.36 8.36 21.17
C LYS A 182 7.72 9.64 21.75
N GLY A 183 7.43 9.62 23.04
CA GLY A 183 6.86 10.78 23.75
C GLY A 183 5.36 10.99 23.54
N TRP A 184 4.69 10.28 22.62
CA TRP A 184 3.28 10.49 22.30
C TRP A 184 2.35 10.52 23.52
N SER A 185 2.53 9.58 24.45
CA SER A 185 1.71 9.47 25.66
C SER A 185 1.88 10.61 26.67
N ARG A 186 2.84 11.52 26.45
CA ARG A 186 3.10 12.69 27.30
C ARG A 186 2.30 13.91 26.92
N PHE A 187 1.69 13.91 25.74
CA PHE A 187 0.90 15.02 25.19
C PHE A 187 -0.58 14.65 25.26
N ASP A 188 -1.43 15.60 25.68
CA ASP A 188 -2.86 15.37 25.81
C ASP A 188 -3.61 15.63 24.48
N TYR A 189 -4.32 14.63 23.99
CA TYR A 189 -5.13 14.75 22.77
C TYR A 189 -6.31 15.73 22.90
N GLY A 190 -6.83 15.90 24.11
CA GLY A 190 -7.91 16.83 24.40
C GLY A 190 -7.48 18.31 24.31
N LEU A 191 -6.17 18.57 24.31
CA LEU A 191 -5.62 19.92 24.29
C LEU A 191 -5.04 20.23 22.89
N PRO A 192 -5.63 21.17 22.13
CA PRO A 192 -5.13 21.56 20.81
C PRO A 192 -3.66 22.00 20.82
N GLY A 193 -3.24 22.71 21.86
CA GLY A 193 -1.85 23.15 22.03
C GLY A 193 -0.88 21.98 22.21
N ASP A 194 -1.23 20.95 22.99
CA ASP A 194 -0.41 19.74 23.12
C ASP A 194 -0.34 18.95 21.81
N CYS A 195 -1.42 18.89 21.03
CA CYS A 195 -1.38 18.27 19.71
C CYS A 195 -0.39 18.98 18.78
N LEU A 196 -0.42 20.32 18.77
CA LEU A 196 0.48 21.13 17.95
C LEU A 196 1.93 21.09 18.48
N SER A 197 2.11 21.11 19.80
CA SER A 197 3.39 20.91 20.47
C SER A 197 4.01 19.57 20.09
N PHE A 198 3.22 18.49 20.10
CA PHE A 198 3.67 17.16 19.70
C PHE A 198 4.11 17.10 18.23
N MET A 199 3.44 17.85 17.34
CA MET A 199 3.85 17.96 15.94
C MET A 199 5.27 18.54 15.82
N TYR A 200 5.55 19.64 16.51
CA TYR A 200 6.90 20.26 16.51
C TYR A 200 7.94 19.42 17.25
N TYR A 201 7.54 18.73 18.32
CA TYR A 201 8.38 17.77 19.03
C TYR A 201 8.78 16.58 18.14
N ARG A 202 7.86 16.05 17.33
CA ARG A 202 8.23 15.04 16.31
C ARG A 202 9.19 15.62 15.27
N GLN A 203 8.91 16.82 14.76
CA GLN A 203 9.75 17.48 13.76
C GLN A 203 11.19 17.70 14.27
N SER A 204 11.36 18.04 15.55
CA SER A 204 12.70 18.20 16.13
C SER A 204 13.52 16.91 16.09
N ARG A 205 12.86 15.74 16.14
CA ARG A 205 13.51 14.42 16.12
C ARG A 205 13.91 13.96 14.71
N GLU A 206 13.40 14.63 13.67
CA GLU A 206 13.83 14.42 12.28
C GLU A 206 15.15 15.15 11.98
N HIS A 207 15.51 16.15 12.80
CA HIS A 207 16.77 16.88 12.70
C HIS A 207 17.92 16.19 13.45
N ARG A 208 19.15 16.47 13.02
CA ARG A 208 20.36 15.95 13.68
C ARG A 208 20.43 16.47 15.11
N ASN A 209 20.91 15.62 16.03
CA ASN A 209 21.21 16.04 17.39
C ASN A 209 22.74 16.13 17.57
N PRO A 210 23.32 17.29 17.93
CA PRO A 210 22.68 18.62 18.04
C PRO A 210 22.52 19.33 16.68
N SER A 211 21.49 20.18 16.54
CA SER A 211 21.35 21.16 15.46
C SER A 211 20.50 22.37 15.90
N GLU A 212 20.67 23.51 15.20
CA GLU A 212 19.88 24.73 15.45
C GLU A 212 18.41 24.51 15.12
N GLU A 213 18.10 23.80 14.02
CA GLU A 213 16.73 23.49 13.61
C GLU A 213 16.01 22.62 14.64
N ARG A 214 16.71 21.61 15.21
CA ARG A 214 16.18 20.80 16.31
C ARG A 214 15.81 21.68 17.51
N THR A 215 16.69 22.60 17.86
CA THR A 215 16.53 23.48 19.03
C THR A 215 15.37 24.46 18.81
N ALA A 216 15.25 25.04 17.61
CA ALA A 216 14.14 25.90 17.24
C ALA A 216 12.79 25.15 17.30
N ALA A 217 12.72 23.94 16.76
CA ALA A 217 11.51 23.12 16.82
C ALA A 217 11.12 22.72 18.25
N LEU A 218 12.10 22.39 19.13
CA LEU A 218 11.82 22.12 20.54
C LEU A 218 11.34 23.35 21.30
N ASN A 219 11.91 24.54 21.03
CA ASN A 219 11.43 25.78 21.63
C ASN A 219 9.98 26.09 21.19
N GLN A 220 9.67 25.90 19.90
CA GLN A 220 8.29 26.02 19.42
C GLN A 220 7.35 25.01 20.09
N ALA A 221 7.78 23.75 20.24
CA ALA A 221 7.02 22.74 20.97
C ALA A 221 6.77 23.18 22.42
N LEU A 222 7.77 23.75 23.09
CA LEU A 222 7.68 24.19 24.48
C LEU A 222 6.69 25.36 24.65
N GLU A 223 6.73 26.34 23.75
CA GLU A 223 5.82 27.49 23.75
C GLU A 223 4.35 27.08 23.62
N LEU A 224 4.09 26.03 22.84
CA LEU A 224 2.74 25.56 22.52
C LEU A 224 2.22 24.50 23.50
N ALA A 225 3.09 23.89 24.30
CA ALA A 225 2.71 22.87 25.27
C ALA A 225 1.84 23.46 26.39
N VAL A 226 0.66 22.86 26.57
CA VAL A 226 -0.33 23.26 27.59
C VAL A 226 -0.21 22.38 28.82
N SER A 227 -0.07 21.07 28.67
CA SER A 227 0.08 20.17 29.81
C SER A 227 1.49 20.21 30.40
N GLU A 228 1.59 20.09 31.72
CA GLU A 228 2.88 19.98 32.40
C GLU A 228 3.64 18.72 32.00
N SER A 229 2.93 17.64 31.63
CA SER A 229 3.55 16.42 31.09
C SER A 229 4.25 16.69 29.76
N ALA A 230 3.60 17.39 28.83
CA ALA A 230 4.17 17.77 27.54
C ALA A 230 5.38 18.71 27.72
N ARG A 231 5.23 19.74 28.56
CA ARG A 231 6.32 20.68 28.86
C ARG A 231 7.56 19.98 29.41
N ASN A 232 7.38 19.09 30.38
CA ASN A 232 8.49 18.35 30.98
C ASN A 232 9.17 17.41 29.96
N GLU A 233 8.40 16.77 29.07
CA GLU A 233 8.96 15.92 28.01
C GLU A 233 9.82 16.74 27.03
N VAL A 234 9.31 17.89 26.58
CA VAL A 234 10.04 18.79 25.68
C VAL A 234 11.28 19.38 26.36
N LEU A 235 11.16 19.84 27.61
CA LEU A 235 12.30 20.36 28.39
C LEU A 235 13.39 19.31 28.58
N ARG A 236 13.00 18.09 28.96
CA ARG A 236 13.95 16.97 29.09
C ARG A 236 14.72 16.76 27.78
N GLU A 237 14.04 16.83 26.66
CA GLU A 237 14.67 16.62 25.36
C GLU A 237 15.53 17.81 24.88
N LEU A 238 15.22 19.02 25.36
CA LEU A 238 15.99 20.25 25.13
C LEU A 238 17.28 20.30 25.98
N GLU A 239 17.20 19.88 27.24
CA GLU A 239 18.34 19.83 28.18
C GLU A 239 19.33 18.69 27.88
N GLY A 240 19.14 17.98 26.77
CA GLY A 240 19.97 16.85 26.38
C GLY A 240 19.75 15.66 27.30
N GLY A 241 18.50 15.45 27.74
CA GLY A 241 18.08 14.34 28.56
C GLY A 241 18.73 13.07 28.05
N LYS A 242 19.62 12.52 28.88
CA LYS A 242 20.25 11.22 28.66
C LYS A 242 19.13 10.29 28.27
N ASP A 243 19.15 9.79 27.04
CA ASP A 243 18.32 8.66 26.71
C ASP A 243 18.58 7.63 27.81
N GLU A 244 17.56 7.25 28.58
CA GLU A 244 17.65 6.21 29.63
C GLU A 244 17.93 4.81 29.02
N THR A 245 18.48 4.78 27.81
CA THR A 245 18.91 3.62 27.03
C THR A 245 20.22 3.86 26.28
N GLU A 246 20.89 5.01 26.42
CA GLU A 246 22.33 5.05 26.21
C GLU A 246 22.98 4.50 27.48
N GLU A 247 22.99 3.17 27.58
CA GLU A 247 24.03 2.50 28.34
C GLU A 247 25.34 3.21 28.00
N LYS A 248 25.98 3.78 29.03
CA LYS A 248 27.39 4.15 28.98
C LYS A 248 28.20 2.88 28.73
N GLY A 249 28.16 2.37 27.50
CA GLY A 249 29.20 1.55 26.94
C GLY A 249 30.39 2.47 26.73
N ASP A 250 31.50 2.09 27.35
CA ASP A 250 32.79 2.75 27.29
C ASP A 250 33.17 3.27 25.90
N ASP A 251 34.06 4.26 25.94
CA ASP A 251 34.96 4.78 24.92
C ASP A 251 35.54 3.72 23.94
N LEU A 252 34.67 3.13 23.12
CA LEU A 252 34.96 2.26 21.99
C LEU A 252 34.10 2.78 20.85
N GLY A 253 34.73 3.07 19.71
CA GLY A 253 34.21 3.87 18.61
C GLY A 253 32.74 3.62 18.26
N ALA A 254 32.09 4.69 17.77
CA ALA A 254 30.68 4.78 17.39
C ALA A 254 30.02 3.41 17.14
N PRO A 255 28.94 3.05 17.86
CA PRO A 255 28.36 1.72 17.80
C PRO A 255 28.09 1.35 16.33
N VAL A 256 28.67 0.24 15.89
CA VAL A 256 28.51 -0.27 14.53
C VAL A 256 27.02 -0.52 14.33
N ARG A 257 26.35 0.38 13.59
CA ARG A 257 24.93 0.27 13.30
C ARG A 257 24.73 -0.89 12.32
N VAL A 258 24.07 -1.95 12.77
CA VAL A 258 23.64 -3.04 11.89
C VAL A 258 22.48 -2.52 11.03
N PRO A 259 22.57 -2.54 9.69
CA PRO A 259 21.46 -2.13 8.84
C PRO A 259 20.31 -3.12 9.03
N VAL A 260 19.15 -2.61 9.44
CA VAL A 260 17.89 -3.35 9.45
C VAL A 260 17.14 -2.98 8.17
N VAL A 261 17.02 -3.94 7.27
CA VAL A 261 16.28 -3.79 6.00
C VAL A 261 14.95 -4.51 6.13
N THR A 262 13.87 -3.86 5.75
CA THR A 262 12.54 -4.49 5.65
C THR A 262 12.33 -4.93 4.21
N MET A 263 12.05 -6.21 3.99
CA MET A 263 11.76 -6.70 2.65
C MET A 263 10.44 -6.12 2.13
N HIS A 264 10.44 -5.61 0.90
CA HIS A 264 9.20 -5.14 0.27
C HIS A 264 8.31 -6.33 -0.10
N SER A 265 6.97 -6.16 -0.11
CA SER A 265 6.05 -7.25 -0.50
C SER A 265 6.32 -7.76 -1.92
N GLY A 266 6.82 -6.88 -2.81
CA GLY A 266 7.32 -7.26 -4.13
C GLY A 266 8.66 -8.00 -4.11
N GLU A 267 9.47 -7.96 -3.04
CA GLU A 267 10.70 -8.76 -2.94
C GLU A 267 10.43 -10.20 -2.49
N VAL A 268 9.29 -10.45 -1.82
CA VAL A 268 8.84 -11.79 -1.42
C VAL A 268 7.88 -12.41 -2.44
N ALA A 269 7.02 -11.59 -3.07
CA ALA A 269 6.02 -12.06 -4.03
C ALA A 269 6.37 -11.78 -5.51
N GLU A 270 7.14 -10.73 -5.81
CA GLU A 270 7.45 -10.25 -7.17
C GLU A 270 8.95 -10.21 -7.49
N ALA A 271 9.84 -10.74 -6.64
CA ALA A 271 11.21 -11.06 -7.01
C ALA A 271 11.14 -12.28 -7.92
N SER A 272 10.58 -12.09 -9.13
CA SER A 272 10.45 -13.04 -10.23
C SER A 272 10.42 -14.49 -9.75
N SER A 273 9.43 -14.84 -8.91
CA SER A 273 9.27 -16.11 -8.17
C SER A 273 10.40 -17.13 -8.42
N VAL A 274 11.57 -16.95 -7.80
CA VAL A 274 12.73 -17.79 -8.17
C VAL A 274 12.44 -19.27 -7.90
N VAL A 275 12.93 -20.15 -8.77
CA VAL A 275 12.79 -21.60 -8.62
C VAL A 275 14.13 -22.18 -8.20
N PHE A 276 14.11 -22.89 -7.07
CA PHE A 276 15.26 -23.56 -6.49
C PHE A 276 15.26 -25.03 -6.92
N LEU A 277 16.30 -25.47 -7.63
CA LEU A 277 16.38 -26.84 -8.16
C LEU A 277 17.68 -27.54 -7.76
N PRO A 278 17.63 -28.84 -7.42
CA PRO A 278 18.84 -29.63 -7.27
C PRO A 278 19.53 -29.80 -8.63
N VAL A 279 20.87 -29.84 -8.60
CA VAL A 279 21.70 -29.90 -9.81
C VAL A 279 22.51 -31.19 -9.87
N CYS A 280 22.49 -31.85 -11.03
CA CYS A 280 23.40 -32.94 -11.40
C CYS A 280 24.21 -32.56 -12.64
N LYS A 281 25.38 -33.15 -12.83
CA LYS A 281 26.05 -33.13 -14.14
C LYS A 281 25.70 -34.42 -14.88
N ALA A 282 25.56 -34.33 -16.20
CA ALA A 282 25.25 -35.49 -17.02
C ALA A 282 26.31 -36.61 -16.92
N GLU A 283 27.59 -36.23 -16.72
CA GLU A 283 28.73 -37.15 -16.58
C GLU A 283 28.71 -38.00 -15.30
N GLU A 284 27.90 -37.63 -14.30
CA GLU A 284 27.78 -38.36 -13.03
C GLU A 284 26.79 -39.54 -13.10
N GLY A 285 26.11 -39.71 -14.23
CA GLY A 285 25.23 -40.84 -14.49
C GLY A 285 23.80 -40.66 -13.99
N VAL A 286 22.94 -41.58 -14.45
CA VAL A 286 21.48 -41.54 -14.21
C VAL A 286 21.13 -41.85 -12.76
N GLU A 287 21.93 -42.70 -12.11
CA GLU A 287 21.72 -43.06 -10.70
C GLU A 287 21.69 -41.82 -9.81
N LEU A 288 22.67 -40.92 -9.97
CA LEU A 288 22.72 -39.68 -9.20
C LEU A 288 21.56 -38.72 -9.54
N ILE A 289 21.13 -38.67 -10.82
CA ILE A 289 19.97 -37.88 -11.24
C ILE A 289 18.69 -38.38 -10.57
N LEU A 290 18.52 -39.69 -10.42
CA LEU A 290 17.37 -40.29 -9.75
C LEU A 290 17.46 -40.11 -8.22
N GLU A 291 18.67 -40.07 -7.67
CA GLU A 291 18.91 -39.82 -6.25
C GLU A 291 18.70 -38.37 -5.81
N ALA A 292 18.60 -37.38 -6.70
CA ALA A 292 18.41 -35.98 -6.29
C ALA A 292 17.09 -35.75 -5.51
N PRO A 293 17.04 -34.78 -4.56
CA PRO A 293 15.83 -34.41 -3.81
C PRO A 293 14.60 -34.32 -4.67
N PHE A 294 13.57 -35.10 -4.35
CA PHE A 294 12.31 -35.10 -5.09
C PHE A 294 11.38 -33.99 -4.59
N GLU A 295 11.22 -33.87 -3.28
CA GLU A 295 10.45 -32.79 -2.65
C GLU A 295 11.36 -31.64 -2.19
N CYS A 296 11.10 -30.44 -2.70
CA CYS A 296 11.69 -29.18 -2.25
C CYS A 296 10.54 -28.19 -2.00
N ARG A 297 10.32 -27.79 -0.74
CA ARG A 297 9.20 -26.91 -0.37
C ARG A 297 9.72 -25.56 0.11
N SER A 298 9.20 -24.48 -0.47
CA SER A 298 9.41 -23.13 0.05
C SER A 298 8.33 -22.79 1.08
N GLY A 299 8.71 -22.20 2.22
CA GLY A 299 7.79 -21.85 3.29
C GLY A 299 8.24 -20.70 4.18
N GLY A 300 7.31 -20.24 5.04
CA GLY A 300 7.51 -19.12 5.98
C GLY A 300 7.51 -17.75 5.32
N ASP A 301 7.69 -16.70 6.13
CA ASP A 301 7.63 -15.30 5.69
C ASP A 301 8.80 -14.88 4.78
N PHE A 302 9.86 -15.70 4.73
CA PHE A 302 11.09 -15.43 3.98
C PHE A 302 11.32 -16.39 2.80
N GLY A 303 10.38 -17.30 2.50
CA GLY A 303 10.49 -18.23 1.37
C GLY A 303 11.64 -19.25 1.47
N VAL A 304 12.02 -19.65 2.68
CA VAL A 304 13.12 -20.61 2.91
C VAL A 304 12.77 -21.96 2.29
N VAL A 305 13.71 -22.57 1.56
CA VAL A 305 13.53 -23.86 0.90
C VAL A 305 14.07 -24.99 1.76
N GLU A 306 13.19 -25.95 2.08
CA GLU A 306 13.54 -27.20 2.75
C GLU A 306 13.49 -28.36 1.74
N ALA A 307 14.56 -29.16 1.72
CA ALA A 307 14.68 -30.35 0.88
C ALA A 307 14.53 -31.61 1.73
N GLU A 308 13.96 -32.67 1.16
CA GLU A 308 13.79 -33.97 1.85
C GLU A 308 15.11 -34.61 2.32
N LYS A 309 16.23 -34.24 1.69
CA LYS A 309 17.57 -34.76 1.98
C LYS A 309 18.65 -33.77 1.54
N GLU A 310 19.85 -33.98 2.10
CA GLU A 310 21.03 -33.19 1.76
C GLU A 310 21.41 -33.35 0.28
N TRP A 311 21.83 -32.23 -0.34
CA TRP A 311 22.28 -32.24 -1.72
C TRP A 311 23.40 -31.24 -1.96
N LYS A 312 24.35 -31.62 -2.81
CA LYS A 312 25.62 -30.89 -2.96
C LYS A 312 25.52 -29.62 -3.80
N ARG A 313 24.63 -29.59 -4.80
CA ARG A 313 24.58 -28.51 -5.80
C ARG A 313 23.15 -28.06 -6.06
N TRP A 314 22.95 -26.76 -6.08
CA TRP A 314 21.66 -26.11 -6.27
C TRP A 314 21.79 -25.00 -7.30
N VAL A 315 20.71 -24.72 -8.01
CA VAL A 315 20.61 -23.56 -8.91
C VAL A 315 19.37 -22.76 -8.55
N VAL A 316 19.51 -21.44 -8.59
CA VAL A 316 18.41 -20.49 -8.50
C VAL A 316 18.13 -20.00 -9.92
N LEU A 317 16.94 -20.29 -10.44
CA LEU A 317 16.50 -19.82 -11.75
C LEU A 317 15.37 -18.80 -11.58
N PRO A 318 15.17 -17.88 -12.53
CA PRO A 318 13.99 -17.02 -12.53
C PRO A 318 12.70 -17.85 -12.58
N GLY A 319 11.64 -17.28 -12.01
CA GLY A 319 10.28 -17.82 -12.01
C GLY A 319 9.55 -17.86 -13.34
N TRP A 320 10.24 -18.25 -14.41
CA TRP A 320 9.61 -18.40 -15.71
C TRP A 320 8.44 -19.36 -15.62
N GLU A 321 7.36 -19.04 -16.33
CA GLU A 321 6.09 -19.79 -16.25
C GLU A 321 6.23 -21.32 -16.39
N PRO A 322 7.13 -21.87 -17.24
CA PRO A 322 7.35 -23.31 -17.29
C PRO A 322 7.90 -23.90 -15.98
N LEU A 323 8.77 -23.17 -15.28
CA LEU A 323 9.38 -23.58 -14.02
C LEU A 323 8.45 -23.34 -12.84
N ALA A 324 7.68 -22.24 -12.82
CA ALA A 324 6.76 -21.92 -11.74
C ALA A 324 5.64 -22.97 -11.56
N ARG A 325 5.39 -23.79 -12.58
CA ARG A 325 4.42 -24.90 -12.55
C ARG A 325 5.00 -26.21 -12.02
N LEU A 326 6.31 -26.30 -11.83
CA LEU A 326 6.95 -27.46 -11.18
C LEU A 326 6.54 -27.49 -9.72
N LYS A 327 5.91 -28.60 -9.32
CA LYS A 327 5.56 -28.83 -7.91
C LYS A 327 6.66 -29.62 -7.20
N GLU A 328 7.01 -30.76 -7.78
CA GLU A 328 7.96 -31.74 -7.21
C GLU A 328 8.72 -32.41 -8.37
N GLY A 329 9.85 -33.05 -8.07
CA GLY A 329 10.60 -33.86 -9.02
C GLY A 329 11.45 -33.08 -10.04
N GLY A 330 11.42 -31.75 -10.02
CA GLY A 330 12.26 -30.90 -10.85
C GLY A 330 13.76 -31.09 -10.56
N ILE A 331 14.57 -31.20 -11.61
CA ILE A 331 16.03 -31.27 -11.51
C ILE A 331 16.68 -30.49 -12.65
N ALA A 332 17.79 -29.83 -12.38
CA ALA A 332 18.66 -29.22 -13.38
C ALA A 332 19.83 -30.16 -13.72
N VAL A 333 19.94 -30.59 -14.97
CA VAL A 333 21.05 -31.43 -15.45
C VAL A 333 21.99 -30.59 -16.32
N VAL A 334 23.23 -30.47 -15.89
CA VAL A 334 24.28 -29.71 -16.58
C VAL A 334 24.94 -30.61 -17.62
N PHE A 335 24.97 -30.14 -18.86
CA PHE A 335 25.74 -30.72 -19.95
C PHE A 335 26.85 -29.75 -20.34
N ASN A 336 28.05 -30.27 -20.60
CA ASN A 336 29.18 -29.44 -21.05
C ASN A 336 29.10 -29.07 -22.54
N ASP A 337 28.23 -29.76 -23.29
CA ASP A 337 28.13 -29.67 -24.74
C ASP A 337 26.64 -29.69 -25.14
N ALA A 338 26.23 -28.72 -25.96
CA ALA A 338 24.86 -28.53 -26.39
C ALA A 338 24.46 -29.46 -27.56
N SER A 339 25.36 -30.30 -28.08
CA SER A 339 25.03 -31.31 -29.10
C SER A 339 24.06 -32.39 -28.61
N VAL A 340 23.74 -32.42 -27.31
CA VAL A 340 22.78 -33.35 -26.70
C VAL A 340 21.30 -33.04 -26.99
N ILE A 341 21.00 -31.87 -27.59
CA ILE A 341 19.64 -31.49 -28.01
C ILE A 341 19.44 -31.74 -29.52
N PRO A 342 18.24 -32.14 -29.96
CA PRO A 342 18.03 -32.69 -31.31
C PRO A 342 17.85 -31.60 -32.37
N TRP A 343 17.53 -30.36 -31.99
CA TRP A 343 17.46 -29.25 -32.93
C TRP A 343 18.85 -28.64 -33.14
N LYS A 344 19.23 -28.46 -34.41
CA LYS A 344 20.52 -27.88 -34.80
C LYS A 344 20.66 -26.46 -34.23
N ALA A 345 21.25 -26.34 -33.05
CA ALA A 345 21.91 -25.11 -32.67
C ALA A 345 22.94 -24.82 -33.79
N ASN A 346 22.99 -23.58 -34.27
CA ASN A 346 24.00 -23.16 -35.26
C ASN A 346 25.36 -23.78 -34.90
N ARG A 347 26.11 -24.29 -35.88
CA ARG A 347 27.33 -25.12 -35.69
C ARG A 347 28.36 -24.53 -34.70
N TRP A 348 28.33 -23.21 -34.51
CA TRP A 348 29.13 -22.43 -33.56
C TRP A 348 28.71 -22.55 -32.08
N TYR A 349 27.55 -23.12 -31.77
CA TYR A 349 26.98 -23.25 -30.41
C TYR A 349 27.00 -24.68 -29.90
N MET A 350 27.62 -25.62 -30.62
CA MET A 350 27.67 -27.03 -30.19
C MET A 350 28.57 -27.21 -28.97
N GLU A 351 29.62 -26.39 -28.79
CA GLU A 351 30.57 -26.51 -27.66
C GLU A 351 30.16 -25.70 -26.41
N GLU A 352 28.91 -25.24 -26.31
CA GLU A 352 28.43 -24.46 -25.17
C GLU A 352 27.81 -25.35 -24.10
N ALA A 353 28.15 -25.12 -22.83
CA ALA A 353 27.48 -25.79 -21.72
C ALA A 353 26.02 -25.36 -21.61
N ILE A 354 25.11 -26.27 -21.25
CA ILE A 354 23.69 -25.99 -21.08
C ILE A 354 23.15 -26.61 -19.79
N ILE A 355 22.10 -26.02 -19.26
CA ILE A 355 21.29 -26.60 -18.19
C ILE A 355 19.98 -27.08 -18.79
N VAL A 356 19.68 -28.37 -18.63
CA VAL A 356 18.41 -28.97 -19.01
C VAL A 356 17.58 -29.20 -17.76
N VAL A 357 16.49 -28.47 -17.61
CA VAL A 357 15.54 -28.65 -16.50
C VAL A 357 14.53 -29.73 -16.87
N THR A 358 14.46 -30.76 -16.03
CA THR A 358 13.67 -31.98 -16.26
C THR A 358 12.71 -32.24 -15.11
N ASP A 359 11.46 -32.57 -15.43
CA ASP A 359 10.44 -33.05 -14.49
C ASP A 359 10.52 -34.58 -14.38
N ARG A 360 11.11 -35.07 -13.28
CA ARG A 360 11.23 -36.51 -13.00
C ARG A 360 9.91 -37.16 -12.57
N SER A 361 8.84 -36.39 -12.33
CA SER A 361 7.50 -36.94 -12.05
C SER A 361 6.80 -37.45 -13.32
N ARG A 362 7.27 -37.03 -14.51
CA ARG A 362 6.68 -37.37 -15.82
C ARG A 362 7.66 -38.16 -16.69
N LYS A 363 7.67 -39.49 -16.51
CA LYS A 363 8.62 -40.40 -17.17
C LYS A 363 8.08 -41.10 -18.42
N GLU A 364 6.77 -41.12 -18.59
CA GLU A 364 6.12 -41.81 -19.71
C GLU A 364 6.22 -40.96 -20.99
N VAL A 365 6.67 -41.59 -22.08
CA VAL A 365 6.83 -40.95 -23.39
C VAL A 365 5.48 -40.95 -24.12
N GLU A 366 4.57 -40.06 -23.70
CA GLU A 366 3.18 -40.02 -24.19
C GLU A 366 2.78 -38.68 -24.82
N LEU A 367 3.44 -37.58 -24.46
CA LEU A 367 3.05 -36.24 -24.90
C LEU A 367 3.60 -35.96 -26.30
N ASP A 368 2.70 -35.95 -27.29
CA ASP A 368 3.03 -35.68 -28.68
C ASP A 368 3.88 -34.40 -28.83
N GLY A 369 5.06 -34.57 -29.44
CA GLY A 369 5.99 -33.47 -29.72
C GLY A 369 6.75 -32.91 -28.52
N ALA A 370 6.61 -33.47 -27.31
CA ALA A 370 7.42 -33.11 -26.16
C ALA A 370 8.86 -33.63 -26.27
N PHE A 371 9.75 -33.06 -25.44
CA PHE A 371 11.13 -33.47 -25.32
C PHE A 371 11.36 -34.17 -23.99
N TYR A 372 12.21 -35.19 -23.99
CA TYR A 372 12.45 -36.04 -22.85
C TYR A 372 13.94 -36.25 -22.65
N LEU A 373 14.34 -36.38 -21.39
CA LEU A 373 15.71 -36.73 -21.02
C LEU A 373 15.77 -38.26 -20.91
N ALA A 374 16.60 -38.91 -21.74
CA ALA A 374 16.67 -40.36 -21.80
C ALA A 374 18.13 -40.85 -21.88
N MET A 375 18.32 -42.14 -21.59
CA MET A 375 19.57 -42.85 -21.82
C MET A 375 19.48 -43.57 -23.17
N VAL A 376 20.25 -43.11 -24.16
CA VAL A 376 20.25 -43.66 -25.53
C VAL A 376 21.68 -44.03 -25.89
N ASP A 377 21.91 -45.27 -26.34
CA ASP A 377 23.24 -45.81 -26.67
C ASP A 377 24.30 -45.63 -25.56
N GLY A 378 23.87 -45.68 -24.30
CA GLY A 378 24.76 -45.53 -23.14
C GLY A 378 25.15 -44.08 -22.83
N ALA A 379 24.54 -43.08 -23.48
CA ALA A 379 24.71 -41.66 -23.18
C ALA A 379 23.38 -40.98 -22.83
N LEU A 380 23.44 -40.02 -21.90
CA LEU A 380 22.32 -39.12 -21.60
C LEU A 380 22.10 -38.15 -22.77
N LYS A 381 20.87 -38.12 -23.30
CA LYS A 381 20.47 -37.24 -24.41
C LYS A 381 19.07 -36.68 -24.20
N VAL A 382 18.80 -35.56 -24.87
CA VAL A 382 17.46 -35.01 -25.01
C VAL A 382 16.96 -35.37 -26.40
N ASP A 383 15.85 -36.09 -26.47
CA ASP A 383 15.25 -36.51 -27.75
C ASP A 383 13.75 -36.20 -27.77
N ARG A 384 13.20 -36.18 -28.98
CA ARG A 384 11.77 -35.94 -29.17
C ARG A 384 10.98 -37.22 -28.94
N GLU A 385 9.74 -37.08 -28.48
CA GLU A 385 8.78 -38.17 -28.29
C GLU A 385 8.75 -39.20 -29.44
N SER A 386 8.64 -38.74 -30.69
CA SER A 386 8.57 -39.59 -31.88
C SER A 386 9.83 -40.47 -32.06
N GLU A 387 11.01 -39.90 -31.81
CA GLU A 387 12.30 -40.59 -31.98
C GLU A 387 12.47 -41.65 -30.88
N LEU A 388 12.07 -41.32 -29.64
CA LEU A 388 12.11 -42.27 -28.53
C LEU A 388 11.15 -43.44 -28.73
N LYS A 389 9.94 -43.19 -29.27
CA LYS A 389 9.00 -44.26 -29.61
C LYS A 389 9.53 -45.17 -30.72
N GLU A 390 10.18 -44.63 -31.74
CA GLU A 390 10.84 -45.42 -32.80
C GLU A 390 11.95 -46.31 -32.25
N MET A 391 12.71 -45.81 -31.26
CA MET A 391 13.73 -46.59 -30.55
C MET A 391 13.16 -47.58 -29.52
N GLY A 392 11.84 -47.63 -29.34
CA GLY A 392 11.17 -48.52 -28.40
C GLY A 392 11.30 -48.10 -26.93
N VAL A 393 11.68 -46.86 -26.66
CA VAL A 393 11.81 -46.30 -25.30
C VAL A 393 10.43 -45.90 -24.78
N LYS A 394 9.97 -46.59 -23.72
CA LYS A 394 8.67 -46.33 -23.08
C LYS A 394 8.77 -45.42 -21.86
N GLU A 395 9.82 -45.59 -21.08
CA GLU A 395 10.12 -44.80 -19.89
C GLU A 395 11.44 -44.07 -20.07
N CYS A 396 11.47 -42.81 -19.64
CA CYS A 396 12.65 -41.95 -19.65
C CYS A 396 12.95 -41.43 -18.23
N ILE A 397 13.95 -40.58 -18.10
CA ILE A 397 14.32 -39.97 -16.82
C ILE A 397 13.31 -38.91 -16.40
N GLY A 398 12.77 -38.18 -17.38
CA GLY A 398 11.69 -37.22 -17.18
C GLY A 398 11.45 -36.34 -18.40
N THR A 399 10.41 -35.52 -18.31
CA THR A 399 10.04 -34.57 -19.37
C THR A 399 10.90 -33.31 -19.27
N VAL A 400 11.50 -32.88 -20.37
CA VAL A 400 12.28 -31.62 -20.43
C VAL A 400 11.33 -30.44 -20.46
N ILE A 401 11.48 -29.52 -19.52
CA ILE A 401 10.64 -28.32 -19.40
C ILE A 401 11.33 -27.11 -20.02
N LEU A 402 12.64 -26.99 -19.82
CA LEU A 402 13.39 -25.82 -20.21
C LEU A 402 14.86 -26.18 -20.46
N VAL A 403 15.47 -25.53 -21.45
CA VAL A 403 16.92 -25.53 -21.68
C VAL A 403 17.44 -24.12 -21.50
N VAL A 404 18.41 -23.93 -20.62
CA VAL A 404 18.99 -22.63 -20.28
C VAL A 404 20.44 -22.61 -20.75
N ARG A 405 20.82 -21.53 -21.42
CA ARG A 405 22.21 -21.25 -21.81
C ARG A 405 22.86 -20.25 -20.85
N PRO A 406 24.19 -20.27 -20.72
CA PRO A 406 24.93 -19.27 -19.98
C PRO A 406 24.61 -17.84 -20.43
N PRO A 407 24.70 -16.84 -19.54
CA PRO A 407 24.59 -15.44 -19.92
C PRO A 407 25.74 -15.05 -20.86
N LYS A 408 25.43 -14.30 -21.93
CA LYS A 408 26.45 -13.77 -22.85
C LYS A 408 26.92 -12.40 -22.38
N TYR A 409 28.19 -12.30 -22.00
CA TYR A 409 28.81 -11.01 -21.73
C TYR A 409 29.17 -10.34 -23.09
N GLY A 410 28.57 -9.18 -23.38
CA GLY A 410 29.01 -8.30 -24.48
C GLY A 410 28.02 -7.96 -25.61
N THR A 411 26.73 -8.31 -25.52
CA THR A 411 25.72 -7.89 -26.54
C THR A 411 24.40 -7.36 -25.96
N SER A 412 24.20 -7.44 -24.66
CA SER A 412 23.00 -6.92 -24.00
C SER A 412 23.35 -6.50 -22.58
N ASP A 413 24.15 -5.45 -22.46
CA ASP A 413 24.23 -4.72 -21.19
C ASP A 413 22.97 -3.85 -21.10
N GLN A 414 21.81 -4.47 -20.84
CA GLN A 414 20.54 -3.75 -20.63
C GLN A 414 20.53 -2.98 -19.30
N LEU A 415 21.66 -2.95 -18.59
CA LEU A 415 21.91 -2.20 -17.38
C LEU A 415 23.10 -1.22 -17.54
N SER A 416 23.52 -0.91 -18.78
CA SER A 416 24.42 0.22 -18.97
C SER A 416 23.64 1.51 -18.67
N ASP A 417 24.09 2.26 -17.67
CA ASP A 417 23.60 3.59 -17.27
C ASP A 417 23.80 4.68 -18.36
N GLU A 418 23.92 4.31 -19.63
CA GLU A 418 24.29 5.22 -20.74
C GLU A 418 23.10 5.87 -21.45
N ASP A 419 21.85 5.45 -21.23
CA ASP A 419 20.66 6.05 -21.86
C ASP A 419 19.99 7.11 -20.97
N TRP A 420 20.73 8.17 -20.61
CA TRP A 420 20.18 9.40 -20.01
C TRP A 420 20.54 10.66 -20.83
N GLU A 421 20.50 10.58 -22.17
CA GLU A 421 20.52 11.76 -23.05
C GLU A 421 19.13 12.15 -23.58
#